data_AF-A0A965U6F2-F1
#
_entry.id   AF-A0A965U6F2-F1
#
_cell.length_a   1.000
_cell.length_b   1.000
_cell.length_c   1.000
_cell.angle_alpha   90.00
_cell.angle_beta   90.00
_cell.angle_gamma   90.00
#
_symmetry.space_group_name_H-M   'P 1'
#
loop_
_entity.id
_entity.type
_entity.pdbx_description
1 polymer ?
#
loop_
_entity_poly.entity_id
_entity_poly.type
_entity_poly.pdbx_seq_one_letter_code
_entity_poly.pdbx_strand_id
1 'polypeptide(L)' 'MKRYNNTVQRRMVLHAVRELNGHPTTEEIYLHIRKTYPQLSRATVYRNVNVLAESGEIRLVCVPNSAVRADARTQR' A
#
# COMPACT_ATOMS: atom_id res chain seq x y z
N MET A 1 20.35 2.64 10.59
CA MET A 1 19.05 2.34 9.95
C MET A 1 18.75 3.42 8.91
N LYS A 2 18.75 3.11 7.60
CA LYS A 2 18.49 4.13 6.55
C LYS A 2 17.06 4.66 6.69
N ARG A 3 16.93 5.95 6.95
CA ARG A 3 15.62 6.63 7.07
C ARG A 3 15.17 7.00 5.66
N TYR A 4 14.20 6.28 5.11
CA TYR A 4 13.62 6.65 3.82
C TYR A 4 12.65 7.81 4.01
N ASN A 5 12.71 8.81 3.12
CA ASN A 5 11.78 9.93 3.13
C ASN A 5 10.34 9.42 2.91
N ASN A 6 9.37 10.01 3.60
CA ASN A 6 7.95 9.63 3.52
C ASN A 6 7.44 9.60 2.06
N THR A 7 7.92 10.51 1.20
CA THR A 7 7.61 10.54 -0.23
C THR A 7 8.09 9.31 -0.99
N VAL A 8 9.28 8.80 -0.66
CA VAL A 8 9.83 7.57 -1.28
C VAL A 8 9.05 6.35 -0.80
N GLN A 9 8.76 6.27 0.50
CA GLN A 9 7.95 5.18 1.06
C GLN A 9 6.54 5.14 0.48
N ARG A 10 5.90 6.30 0.36
CA ARG A 10 4.58 6.42 -0.26
C ARG A 10 4.58 5.94 -1.71
N ARG A 11 5.58 6.35 -2.50
CA ARG A 11 5.75 5.85 -3.87
C ARG A 11 5.96 4.35 -3.94
N MET A 12 6.75 3.76 -3.03
CA MET A 12 6.95 2.32 -2.97
C MET A 12 5.65 1.58 -2.71
N VAL A 13 4.83 2.08 -1.77
CA VAL A 13 3.50 1.51 -1.50
C VAL A 13 2.59 1.62 -2.72
N LEU A 14 2.52 2.78 -3.36
CA LEU A 14 1.70 2.96 -4.56
C LEU A 14 2.13 2.03 -5.70
N HIS A 15 3.43 1.86 -5.90
CA HIS A 15 3.97 0.93 -6.89
C HIS A 15 3.56 -0.50 -6.59
N ALA A 16 3.73 -0.95 -5.34
CA ALA A 16 3.34 -2.29 -4.93
C ALA A 16 1.85 -2.57 -5.13
N VAL A 17 0.96 -1.61 -4.83
CA VAL A 17 -0.48 -1.74 -5.08
C VAL A 17 -0.77 -1.91 -6.58
N ARG A 18 -0.02 -1.20 -7.45
CA ARG A 18 -0.17 -1.28 -8.91
C ARG A 18 0.41 -2.58 -9.51
N GLU A 19 1.46 -3.13 -8.93
CA GLU A 19 2.07 -4.39 -9.37
C GLU A 19 1.25 -5.62 -8.97
N LEU A 20 0.71 -5.62 -7.75
CA LEU A 20 -0.02 -6.75 -7.16
C LEU A 20 -1.46 -6.88 -7.70
N ASN A 21 -1.67 -6.71 -9.01
CA ASN A 21 -2.97 -6.83 -9.71
C ASN A 21 -4.04 -7.67 -8.96
N GLY A 22 -5.27 -7.15 -8.82
CA GLY A 22 -6.38 -7.90 -8.20
C GLY A 22 -6.75 -7.50 -6.77
N HIS A 23 -6.58 -6.22 -6.45
CA HIS A 23 -6.96 -5.61 -5.17
C HIS A 23 -6.25 -6.26 -3.95
N PRO A 24 -4.94 -6.07 -3.81
CA PRO A 24 -4.18 -6.64 -2.70
C PRO A 24 -4.61 -6.06 -1.36
N THR A 25 -4.55 -6.89 -0.33
CA THR A 25 -4.64 -6.45 1.05
C THR A 25 -3.39 -5.66 1.46
N THR A 26 -3.53 -4.83 2.50
CA THR A 26 -2.38 -4.11 3.09
C THR A 26 -1.26 -5.06 3.54
N GLU A 27 -1.64 -6.27 3.95
CA GLU A 27 -0.69 -7.32 4.33
C GLU A 27 0.12 -7.83 3.13
N GLU A 28 -0.54 -8.12 2.01
CA GLU A 28 0.12 -8.56 0.78
C GLU A 28 1.06 -7.48 0.24
N ILE A 29 0.64 -6.21 0.30
CA ILE A 29 1.49 -5.06 -0.07
C ILE A 29 2.75 -5.03 0.80
N TYR A 30 2.60 -5.18 2.12
CA TYR A 30 3.72 -5.22 3.04
C TYR A 30 4.68 -6.38 2.74
N LEU A 31 4.14 -7.60 2.56
CA LEU A 31 4.95 -8.79 2.27
C LEU A 31 5.71 -8.64 0.95
N HIS A 32 5.09 -8.05 -0.08
CA HIS A 32 5.73 -7.76 -1.36
C HIS A 32 6.89 -6.77 -1.19
N ILE A 33 6.64 -5.63 -0.54
CA ILE A 33 7.68 -4.59 -0.35
C ILE A 33 8.82 -5.12 0.53
N ARG A 34 8.53 -5.94 1.54
CA ARG A 34 9.53 -6.50 2.46
C ARG A 34 10.56 -7.37 1.75
N LYS A 35 10.20 -8.01 0.63
CA LYS A 35 11.15 -8.81 -0.19
C LYS A 35 12.30 -7.95 -0.71
N THR A 36 12.01 -6.70 -1.08
CA THR A 36 13.01 -5.76 -1.62
C THR A 36 13.56 -4.81 -0.54
N TYR A 37 12.71 -4.44 0.43
CA TYR A 37 13.02 -3.48 1.49
C TYR A 37 12.68 -4.06 2.88
N PRO A 38 13.49 -5.00 3.41
CA PRO A 38 13.23 -5.68 4.67
C PRO A 38 13.21 -4.74 5.90
N GLN A 39 13.77 -3.54 5.74
CA GLN A 39 13.84 -2.49 6.76
C GLN A 39 12.51 -1.75 6.95
N LEU A 40 11.56 -1.89 6.01
CA LEU A 40 10.30 -1.15 6.05
C LEU A 40 9.34 -1.80 7.05
N SER A 41 8.84 -0.99 8.00
CA SER A 41 7.92 -1.49 9.02
C SER A 41 6.50 -1.65 8.45
N ARG A 42 5.73 -2.59 9.02
CA ARG A 42 4.29 -2.73 8.75
C ARG A 42 3.55 -1.42 8.99
N ALA A 43 3.80 -0.76 10.12
CA ALA A 43 3.13 0.49 10.47
C ALA A 43 3.32 1.58 9.39
N THR A 44 4.51 1.62 8.77
CA THR A 44 4.79 2.54 7.66
C THR A 44 3.96 2.23 6.42
N VAL A 45 3.78 0.95 6.07
CA VAL A 45 2.96 0.55 4.93
C VAL A 45 1.49 0.93 5.17
N TYR A 46 0.95 0.54 6.33
CA TYR A 46 -0.45 0.84 6.70
C TYR A 46 -0.74 2.34 6.69
N ARG A 47 0.16 3.14 7.28
CA ARG A 47 0.02 4.61 7.26
C ARG A 47 0.01 5.17 5.84
N ASN A 48 0.91 4.70 4.98
CA ASN A 48 0.98 5.21 3.61
C ASN A 48 -0.18 4.74 2.74
N VAL A 49 -0.72 3.54 2.97
CA VAL A 49 -1.96 3.07 2.32
C VAL A 49 -3.12 4.00 2.65
N ASN A 50 -3.32 4.34 3.94
CA ASN A 50 -4.38 5.29 4.32
C ASN A 50 -4.18 6.67 3.68
N VAL A 51 -2.95 7.20 3.69
CA VAL A 51 -2.66 8.50 3.07
C VAL A 51 -2.91 8.49 1.56
N LEU A 52 -2.56 7.40 0.86
CA LEU A 52 -2.83 7.26 -0.57
C LEU A 52 -4.34 7.16 -0.86
N ALA A 53 -5.09 6.53 0.04
CA ALA A 53 -6.54 6.44 -0.07
C ALA A 53 -7.20 7.81 0.16
N GLU A 54 -6.77 8.54 1.19
CA GLU A 54 -7.21 9.92 1.48
C GLU A 54 -6.87 10.88 0.34
N SER A 55 -5.74 10.69 -0.34
CA SER A 55 -5.34 11.50 -1.49
C SER A 55 -6.01 11.08 -2.81
N GLY A 56 -6.83 10.01 -2.80
CA GLY A 56 -7.48 9.50 -4.02
C GLY A 56 -6.52 8.88 -5.03
N GLU A 57 -5.33 8.44 -4.61
CA GLU A 57 -4.36 7.72 -5.46
C GLU A 57 -4.67 6.22 -5.51
N ILE A 58 -5.30 5.70 -4.47
CA ILE A 58 -5.86 4.34 -4.39
C ILE A 58 -7.27 4.41 -3.78
N ARG A 59 -8.05 3.35 -3.92
CA ARG A 59 -9.34 3.18 -3.23
C ARG A 59 -9.26 2.01 -2.28
N LEU A 60 -9.77 2.17 -1.06
CA LEU A 60 -9.98 1.03 -0.16
C LEU A 60 -11.34 0.40 -0.45
N VAL A 61 -11.33 -0.91 -0.69
CA VAL A 61 -12.50 -1.73 -0.93
C VAL A 61 -12.72 -2.59 0.31
N CYS A 62 -13.78 -2.29 1.05
CA CYS A 62 -14.23 -3.06 2.20
C CYS A 62 -15.40 -3.93 1.77
N VAL A 63 -15.21 -5.25 1.77
CA VAL A 63 -16.29 -6.21 1.51
C VAL A 63 -16.72 -6.79 2.86
N PRO A 64 -18.02 -6.86 3.18
CA PRO A 64 -18.51 -7.49 4.39
C PRO A 64 -17.94 -8.92 4.54
N ASN A 65 -17.45 -9.26 5.73
CA ASN A 65 -16.77 -10.55 6.02
C ASN A 65 -15.47 -10.80 5.23
N SER A 66 -14.80 -9.75 4.74
CA SER A 66 -13.52 -9.88 4.05
C SER A 66 -12.51 -8.81 4.49
N ALA A 67 -11.22 -9.10 4.28
CA ALA A 67 -10.16 -8.16 4.56
C ALA A 67 -10.27 -6.91 3.66
N VAL A 68 -9.85 -5.76 4.19
CA VAL A 68 -9.76 -4.51 3.43
C VAL A 68 -8.73 -4.68 2.31
N ARG A 69 -9.15 -4.37 1.09
CA ARG A 69 -8.32 -4.46 -0.12
C ARG A 69 -8.05 -3.07 -0.67
N ALA A 70 -6.89 -2.88 -1.28
CA ALA A 70 -6.49 -1.64 -1.94
C ALA A 70 -6.63 -1.79 -3.45
N ASP A 71 -7.31 -0.86 -4.10
CA ASP A 71 -7.46 -0.80 -5.55
C ASP A 71 -6.65 0.37 -6.11
N ALA A 72 -5.77 0.07 -7.07
CA ALA A 72 -4.99 1.06 -7.81
C ALA A 72 -5.76 1.73 -8.95
N ARG A 73 -6.90 1.17 -9.38
CA ARG A 73 -7.75 1.77 -10.43
C ARG A 73 -8.67 2.82 -9.80
N THR A 74 -8.15 4.02 -9.68
CA THR A 74 -9.00 5.18 -9.44
C THR A 74 -9.64 5.56 -10.77
N GLN A 75 -10.93 5.25 -10.94
CA GLN A 75 -11.73 5.81 -12.03
C GLN A 75 -11.70 7.33 -11.87
N ARG A 76 -10.95 8.01 -12.74
CA ARG A 76 -10.91 9.46 -12.84
C ARG A 76 -11.58 9.89 -14.14
#